data_AF-A0A821SGY4-F1
#
_entry.id   AF-A0A821SGY4-F1
#
_cell.length_a   1.000
_cell.length_b   1.000
_cell.length_c   1.000
_cell.angle_alpha   90.00
_cell.angle_beta   90.00
_cell.angle_gamma   90.00
#
_symmetry.space_group_name_H-M   'P 1'
#
loop_
_entity.id
_entity.type
_entity.pdbx_description
1 polymer ?
#
loop_
_entity_poly.entity_id
_entity_poly.type
_entity_poly.pdbx_seq_one_letter_code
_entity_poly.pdbx_strand_id
1 'polypeptide(L)'
;MGLKLQSQPDDIFLCVYPKAGTTWAQVILYTLMNDGQAFDKDMTDYFARTPSLDHIGEQGMKTMRQPYVIKTHLPLNRVPYNEMAKYICVVRNPKD
;
A
#
# COMPACT_ATOMS: atom_id res chain seq x y z
N MET A 1 4.89 -16.36 13.08
CA MET A 1 3.95 -15.47 13.78
C MET A 1 3.35 -14.55 12.72
N GLY A 2 2.05 -14.65 12.44
CA GLY A 2 1.38 -13.86 11.39
C GLY A 2 1.07 -12.45 11.87
N LEU A 3 0.94 -11.49 10.93
CA LEU A 3 0.46 -10.15 11.23
C LEU A 3 -0.96 -10.25 11.80
N LYS A 4 -1.26 -9.54 12.90
CA LYS A 4 -2.62 -9.45 13.49
C LYS A 4 -3.30 -8.13 13.14
N LEU A 5 -2.86 -7.47 12.06
CA LEU A 5 -3.52 -6.28 11.56
C LEU A 5 -4.93 -6.67 11.07
N GLN A 6 -5.96 -6.04 11.64
CA GLN A 6 -7.33 -6.22 11.18
C GLN A 6 -7.62 -5.25 10.03
N SER A 7 -7.86 -5.82 8.84
CA SER A 7 -8.29 -5.05 7.67
C SER A 7 -9.73 -4.57 7.81
N GLN A 8 -10.01 -3.46 7.13
CA GLN A 8 -11.18 -2.62 7.29
C GLN A 8 -11.87 -2.49 5.94
N PRO A 9 -13.19 -2.24 5.93
CA PRO A 9 -13.96 -2.29 4.69
C PRO A 9 -13.49 -1.29 3.62
N ASP A 10 -12.85 -0.20 4.03
CA ASP A 10 -12.38 0.88 3.17
C ASP A 10 -10.87 0.86 2.92
N ASP A 11 -10.16 -0.15 3.42
CA ASP A 11 -8.73 -0.31 3.15
C ASP A 11 -8.50 -0.57 1.66
N ILE A 12 -7.42 0.03 1.14
CA ILE A 12 -6.89 -0.24 -0.20
C ILE A 12 -5.48 -0.79 -0.05
N PHE A 13 -5.28 -2.05 -0.41
CA PHE A 13 -3.96 -2.68 -0.44
C PHE A 13 -3.35 -2.60 -1.83
N LEU A 14 -2.12 -2.10 -1.92
CA LEU A 14 -1.26 -2.24 -3.10
C LEU A 14 -0.31 -3.42 -2.87
N CYS A 15 -0.65 -4.56 -3.46
CA CYS A 15 0.12 -5.80 -3.41
C CYS A 15 1.02 -5.89 -4.66
N VAL A 16 2.33 -5.68 -4.49
CA VAL A 16 3.24 -5.63 -5.63
C VAL A 16 4.50 -6.42 -5.33
N TYR A 17 5.03 -7.16 -6.31
CA TYR A 17 6.33 -7.80 -6.15
C TYR A 17 7.45 -6.72 -6.11
N PRO A 18 8.52 -6.88 -5.32
CA PRO A 18 9.63 -5.92 -5.32
C PRO A 18 10.13 -5.61 -6.73
N LYS A 19 10.31 -4.33 -7.06
CA LYS A 19 10.77 -3.82 -8.37
C LYS A 19 9.82 -4.06 -9.56
N ALA A 20 8.58 -4.51 -9.33
CA ALA A 20 7.58 -4.70 -10.38
C ALA A 20 6.75 -3.43 -10.71
N GLY A 21 7.19 -2.24 -10.27
CA GLY A 21 6.47 -0.97 -10.52
C GLY A 21 5.87 -0.31 -9.28
N THR A 22 6.37 -0.60 -8.07
CA THR A 22 5.88 -0.06 -6.80
C THR A 22 5.67 1.45 -6.82
N THR A 23 6.70 2.22 -7.18
CA THR A 23 6.66 3.69 -7.18
C THR A 23 5.60 4.21 -8.14
N TRP A 24 5.53 3.66 -9.34
CA TRP A 24 4.59 4.10 -10.37
C TRP A 24 3.15 3.85 -9.95
N ALA A 25 2.87 2.67 -9.40
CA ALA A 25 1.55 2.33 -8.87
C ALA A 25 1.15 3.21 -7.67
N GLN A 26 2.07 3.49 -6.75
CA GLN A 26 1.82 4.39 -5.63
C GLN A 26 1.49 5.81 -6.09
N VAL A 27 2.18 6.34 -7.11
CA VAL A 27 1.90 7.65 -7.70
C VAL A 27 0.51 7.69 -8.34
N ILE A 28 0.17 6.70 -9.17
CA ILE A 28 -1.14 6.64 -9.82
C ILE A 28 -2.26 6.61 -8.77
N LEU A 29 -2.15 5.73 -7.77
CA LEU A 29 -3.19 5.60 -6.76
C LEU A 29 -3.28 6.84 -5.87
N TYR A 30 -2.15 7.42 -5.50
CA TYR A 30 -2.15 8.67 -4.75
C TYR A 30 -2.88 9.78 -5.50
N THR A 31 -2.53 10.00 -6.76
CA THR A 31 -3.15 11.03 -7.59
C THR A 31 -4.64 10.78 -7.78
N LEU A 32 -5.07 9.53 -7.96
CA LEU A 32 -6.50 9.19 -8.04
C LEU A 32 -7.26 9.47 -6.73
N MET A 33 -6.64 9.23 -5.58
CA MET A 33 -7.25 9.44 -4.26
C MET A 33 -7.24 10.91 -3.81
N ASN A 34 -6.51 11.78 -4.50
CA ASN A 34 -6.32 13.18 -4.12
C ASN A 34 -6.68 14.12 -5.29
N ASP A 35 -7.74 13.81 -6.04
CA ASP A 35 -8.30 14.68 -7.10
C ASP A 35 -7.27 15.19 -8.13
N GLY A 36 -6.32 14.34 -8.53
CA GLY A 36 -5.30 14.69 -9.51
C GLY A 36 -4.07 15.40 -8.93
N GLN A 37 -3.97 15.57 -7.60
CA GLN A 37 -2.81 16.19 -6.98
C GLN A 37 -1.57 15.27 -7.04
N ALA A 38 -0.41 15.90 -7.21
CA ALA A 38 0.88 15.23 -7.12
C ALA A 38 1.39 15.22 -5.67
N PHE A 39 2.34 14.33 -5.37
CA PHE A 39 3.10 14.46 -4.13
C PHE A 39 3.86 15.78 -4.12
N ASP A 40 4.12 16.29 -2.92
CA ASP A 40 5.07 17.38 -2.77
C ASP A 40 6.46 16.93 -3.26
N LYS A 41 7.30 17.90 -3.62
CA LYS A 41 8.68 17.62 -4.07
C LYS A 41 9.54 16.96 -2.98
N ASP A 42 9.08 16.99 -1.73
CA ASP A 42 9.72 16.34 -0.60
C ASP A 42 9.34 14.85 -0.52
N MET A 43 10.35 13.98 -0.52
CA MET A 43 10.17 12.54 -0.35
C MET A 43 9.54 12.16 1.00
N THR A 44 9.62 13.04 2.01
CA THR A 44 9.00 12.84 3.32
C THR A 44 7.47 12.71 3.18
N ASP A 45 6.86 13.53 2.32
CA ASP A 45 5.42 13.49 2.04
C ASP A 45 5.02 12.15 1.38
N TYR A 46 5.81 11.71 0.40
CA TYR A 46 5.60 10.41 -0.24
C TYR A 46 5.62 9.25 0.75
N PHE A 47 6.61 9.18 1.65
CA PHE A 47 6.69 8.10 2.64
C PHE A 47 5.58 8.16 3.69
N ALA A 48 5.18 9.36 4.10
CA ALA A 48 4.09 9.56 5.05
C ALA A 48 2.74 9.10 4.46
N ARG A 49 2.52 9.31 3.15
CA ARG A 49 1.25 9.03 2.48
C ARG A 49 1.15 7.67 1.80
N THR A 50 2.27 6.94 1.70
CA THR A 50 2.33 5.62 1.06
C THR A 50 2.87 4.55 2.01
N PRO A 51 2.16 4.29 3.13
CA PRO A 51 2.63 3.40 4.17
C PRO A 51 2.95 2.00 3.63
N SER A 52 4.07 1.45 4.06
CA SER A 52 4.47 0.08 3.72
C SER A 52 4.31 -0.83 4.93
N LEU A 53 3.35 -1.76 4.86
CA LEU A 53 3.09 -2.77 5.88
C LEU A 53 4.36 -3.57 6.24
N ASP A 54 5.19 -3.84 5.23
CA ASP A 54 6.45 -4.58 5.37
C ASP A 54 7.47 -3.86 6.28
N HIS A 55 7.44 -2.52 6.31
CA HIS A 55 8.44 -1.69 6.98
C HIS A 55 7.94 -1.17 8.34
N ILE A 56 6.71 -0.66 8.37
CA ILE A 56 6.18 -0.02 9.59
C ILE A 56 5.46 -1.01 10.52
N GLY A 57 5.15 -2.20 10.01
CA GLY A 57 4.48 -3.27 10.74
C GLY A 57 3.08 -2.91 11.22
N GLU A 58 2.46 -3.84 11.95
CA GLU A 58 1.09 -3.70 12.44
C GLU A 58 0.90 -2.46 13.34
N GLN A 59 1.85 -2.21 14.25
CA GLN A 59 1.73 -1.12 15.21
C GLN A 59 1.80 0.25 14.53
N GLY A 60 2.69 0.41 13.54
CA GLY A 60 2.77 1.64 12.75
C GLY A 60 1.55 1.85 11.86
N MET A 61 0.95 0.77 11.34
CA MET A 61 -0.30 0.87 10.57
C MET A 61 -1.47 1.37 11.42
N LYS A 62 -1.56 0.99 12.71
CA LYS A 62 -2.63 1.44 13.62
C LYS A 62 -2.60 2.96 13.86
N THR A 63 -1.42 3.58 13.83
CA THR A 63 -1.26 5.02 14.09
C THR A 63 -1.49 5.89 12.86
N MET A 64 -1.50 5.31 11.65
CA MET A 64 -1.56 6.05 10.38
C MET A 64 -2.96 6.06 9.74
N ARG A 65 -4.04 5.73 10.46
CA ARG A 65 -5.35 5.49 9.80
C ARG A 65 -6.01 6.75 9.21
N GLN A 66 -6.02 6.73 7.88
CA GLN A 66 -6.94 7.28 6.87
C GLN A 66 -6.68 8.64 6.22
N PRO A 67 -6.96 8.77 4.89
CA PRO A 67 -7.08 7.70 3.87
C PRO A 67 -5.74 7.46 3.15
N TYR A 68 -5.17 6.25 3.25
CA TYR A 68 -3.91 5.90 2.57
C TYR A 68 -3.96 4.52 1.93
N VAL A 69 -3.23 4.39 0.82
CA VAL A 69 -2.97 3.11 0.15
C VAL A 69 -1.91 2.34 0.94
N ILE A 70 -2.26 1.15 1.42
CA ILE A 70 -1.37 0.28 2.18
C ILE A 70 -0.54 -0.56 1.22
N LYS A 71 0.73 -0.23 1.07
CA LYS A 71 1.65 -1.00 0.23
C LYS A 71 2.18 -2.23 0.95
N THR A 72 2.28 -3.36 0.24
CA THR A 72 2.96 -4.56 0.75
C THR A 72 3.63 -5.38 -0.36
N HIS A 73 4.75 -6.00 -0.01
CA HIS A 73 5.43 -7.04 -0.79
C HIS A 73 5.16 -8.45 -0.26
N LEU A 74 4.32 -8.58 0.77
CA LEU A 74 4.04 -9.86 1.40
C LEU A 74 3.24 -10.77 0.46
N PRO A 75 3.46 -12.10 0.55
CA PRO A 75 2.59 -13.06 -0.11
C PRO A 75 1.15 -12.95 0.42
N LEU A 76 0.18 -13.32 -0.43
CA LEU A 76 -1.26 -13.20 -0.15
C LEU A 76 -1.67 -13.77 1.23
N ASN A 77 -1.09 -14.89 1.63
CA ASN A 77 -1.40 -15.55 2.92
C ASN A 77 -0.94 -14.77 4.17
N ARG A 78 -0.24 -13.64 3.99
CA ARG A 78 0.20 -12.74 5.06
C ARG A 78 -0.43 -11.35 4.97
N VAL A 79 -1.19 -11.07 3.92
CA VAL A 79 -1.93 -9.81 3.80
C VAL A 79 -3.27 -9.97 4.54
N PRO A 80 -3.64 -9.04 5.44
CA PRO A 80 -4.95 -9.05 6.08
C PRO A 80 -6.09 -9.08 5.05
N TYR A 81 -7.02 -10.02 5.21
CA TYR A 81 -8.16 -10.18 4.32
C TYR A 81 -9.43 -9.54 4.91
N ASN A 82 -10.15 -8.80 4.09
CA ASN A 82 -11.48 -8.30 4.33
C ASN A 82 -12.23 -8.30 2.99
N GLU A 83 -13.44 -8.85 2.95
CA GLU A 83 -14.23 -9.01 1.73
C GLU A 83 -14.65 -7.68 1.08
N MET A 84 -14.73 -6.61 1.88
CA MET A 84 -15.11 -5.27 1.41
C MET A 84 -13.90 -4.42 1.00
N ALA A 85 -12.70 -4.76 1.49
CA ALA A 85 -11.48 -4.04 1.16
C ALA A 85 -11.08 -4.23 -0.31
N LYS A 86 -10.31 -3.29 -0.85
CA LYS A 86 -9.80 -3.36 -2.22
C LYS A 86 -8.37 -3.84 -2.25
N TYR A 87 -8.08 -4.77 -3.15
CA TYR A 87 -6.73 -5.31 -3.36
C TYR A 87 -6.29 -5.07 -4.79
N ILE A 88 -5.28 -4.22 -4.97
CA ILE A 88 -4.70 -3.88 -6.26
C ILE A 88 -3.39 -4.64 -6.39
N CYS A 89 -3.36 -5.62 -7.28
CA CYS A 89 -2.16 -6.41 -7.54
C CYS A 89 -1.42 -5.91 -8.77
N VAL A 90 -0.14 -5.59 -8.61
CA VAL A 90 0.74 -5.22 -9.73
C VAL A 90 1.78 -6.32 -9.91
N VAL A 91 1.76 -6.90 -11.11
CA VAL A 91 2.67 -7.97 -11.53
C VAL A 91 3.45 -7.52 -12.76
N ARG A 92 4.68 -8.02 -12.89
CA ARG A 92 5.56 -7.79 -14.03
C ARG A 92 6.14 -9.12 -14.48
N ASN A 93 6.42 -9.24 -15.77
CA ASN A 93 7.10 -10.41 -16.30
C ASN A 93 8.47 -10.55 -15.59
N PRO A 94 8.78 -11.71 -14.98
CA PRO A 94 10.05 -11.89 -14.25
C PRO A 94 11.29 -11.86 -15.15
N LYS A 95 11.11 -11.89 -16.47
CA LYS A 95 12.22 -11.74 -17.44
C LYS A 95 12.62 -10.28 -17.69
N ASP A 96 11.79 -9.32 -17.28
CA ASP A 96 12.09 -7.89 -17.37
C ASP A 96 13.01 -7.41 -16.23
#